data_AF-A0A954Z4M7-F1
#
_entry.id   AF-A0A954Z4M7-F1
#
_cell.length_a   1.000
_cell.length_b   1.000
_cell.length_c   1.000
_cell.angle_alpha   90.00
_cell.angle_beta   90.00
_cell.angle_gamma   90.00
#
_symmetry.space_group_name_H-M   'P 1'
#
loop_
_entity.id
_entity.type
_entity.pdbx_description
1 polymer ?
#
loop_
_entity_poly.entity_id
_entity_poly.type
_entity_poly.pdbx_seq_one_letter_code
_entity_poly.pdbx_strand_id
1 'polypeptide(L)'
;VVFFLDSKFDLQVLFAQRIFRDVNQWPDAGLRFLSDSEALTVRRTAPNKLELTDQARGFFASFIGDMAVTRAHPKKVGDVFDAGEVTGRILNVEDGVVRVVELTFRRDIDDPAYHFFTCGVFGKPEPWKVPPVAD
;
A
#
# COMPACT_ATOMS: atom_id res chain seq x y z
N VAL A 1 -13.29 -2.84 1.57
CA VAL A 1 -12.13 -1.95 1.71
C VAL A 1 -11.43 -1.91 0.38
N VAL A 2 -11.07 -0.72 -0.10
CA VAL A 2 -10.41 -0.56 -1.39
C VAL A 2 -8.95 -0.22 -1.14
N PHE A 3 -8.06 -1.03 -1.71
CA PHE A 3 -6.62 -0.87 -1.64
C PHE A 3 -6.06 -0.40 -2.99
N PHE A 4 -5.17 0.58 -2.95
CA PHE A 4 -4.45 1.07 -4.11
C PHE A 4 -2.98 0.72 -4.02
N LEU A 5 -2.45 0.13 -5.08
CA LEU A 5 -1.04 -0.15 -5.26
C LEU A 5 -0.50 0.78 -6.35
N ASP A 6 0.57 1.52 -6.10
CA ASP A 6 1.17 2.46 -7.06
C ASP A 6 0.21 3.60 -7.44
N SER A 7 0.07 4.58 -6.54
CA SER A 7 -0.52 5.89 -6.87
C SER A 7 0.60 6.86 -7.18
N LYS A 8 0.89 7.15 -8.45
CA LYS A 8 2.05 7.97 -8.85
C LYS A 8 1.95 9.47 -8.46
N PHE A 9 1.72 9.85 -7.19
CA PHE A 9 1.99 11.13 -6.49
C PHE A 9 1.02 11.38 -5.30
N ASP A 10 1.48 12.10 -4.27
CA ASP A 10 0.74 12.55 -3.06
C ASP A 10 -0.59 13.29 -3.31
N LEU A 11 -0.72 14.00 -4.43
CA LEU A 11 -1.94 14.75 -4.79
C LEU A 11 -3.14 13.86 -5.13
N GLN A 12 -2.96 12.54 -5.19
CA GLN A 12 -3.96 11.58 -5.66
C GLN A 12 -4.93 11.09 -4.58
N VAL A 13 -4.67 11.28 -3.29
CA VAL A 13 -5.62 10.81 -2.24
C VAL A 13 -6.98 11.53 -2.38
N LEU A 14 -6.97 12.85 -2.62
CA LEU A 14 -8.19 13.65 -2.81
C LEU A 14 -8.83 13.41 -4.18
N PHE A 15 -8.02 13.18 -5.23
CA PHE A 15 -8.51 12.90 -6.59
C PHE A 15 -9.08 11.50 -6.74
N ALA A 16 -8.44 10.47 -6.17
CA ALA A 16 -8.94 9.11 -6.16
C ALA A 16 -10.21 8.98 -5.31
N GLN A 17 -10.32 9.70 -4.19
CA GLN A 17 -11.58 9.81 -3.44
C GLN A 17 -12.72 10.39 -4.30
N ARG A 18 -12.43 11.45 -5.07
CA ARG A 18 -13.39 12.06 -5.99
C ARG A 18 -13.76 11.13 -7.15
N ILE A 19 -12.76 10.52 -7.80
CA ILE A 19 -12.97 9.58 -8.91
C ILE A 19 -13.71 8.33 -8.43
N PHE A 20 -13.41 7.77 -7.25
CA PHE A 20 -14.15 6.61 -6.74
C PHE A 20 -15.58 6.95 -6.37
N ARG A 21 -15.81 8.12 -5.76
CA ARG A 21 -17.16 8.60 -5.45
C ARG A 21 -17.98 8.85 -6.73
N ASP A 22 -17.35 9.38 -7.77
CA ASP A 22 -18.02 9.81 -8.99
C ASP A 22 -18.13 8.68 -10.05
N VAL A 23 -17.31 7.62 -9.97
CA VAL A 23 -17.21 6.57 -11.01
C VAL A 23 -17.61 5.16 -10.53
N ASN A 24 -17.61 4.85 -9.22
CA ASN A 24 -17.90 3.49 -8.73
C ASN A 24 -18.89 3.44 -7.55
N GLN A 25 -19.67 2.34 -7.51
CA GLN A 25 -20.84 2.06 -6.66
C GLN A 25 -20.54 1.87 -5.15
N TRP A 26 -19.42 2.36 -4.61
CA TRP A 26 -18.98 2.10 -3.24
C TRP A 26 -18.70 3.39 -2.44
N PRO A 27 -19.73 4.21 -2.16
CA PRO A 27 -19.58 5.51 -1.49
C PRO A 27 -19.04 5.40 -0.05
N ASP A 28 -19.22 4.26 0.61
CA ASP A 28 -18.82 4.02 2.01
C ASP A 28 -17.51 3.22 2.16
N ALA A 29 -16.83 2.90 1.06
CA ALA A 29 -15.60 2.10 1.14
C ALA A 29 -14.44 2.92 1.73
N GLY A 30 -13.86 2.41 2.81
CA GLY A 30 -12.58 2.91 3.32
C GLY A 30 -11.48 2.73 2.26
N LEU A 31 -10.92 3.83 1.76
CA LEU A 31 -9.81 3.83 0.82
C LEU A 31 -8.48 3.75 1.58
N ARG A 32 -7.54 2.94 1.08
CA ARG A 32 -6.20 2.76 1.63
C ARG A 32 -5.18 2.70 0.50
N PHE A 33 -4.11 3.48 0.58
CA PHE A 33 -3.01 3.40 -0.38
C PHE A 33 -1.88 2.59 0.25
N LEU A 34 -1.37 1.62 -0.50
CA LEU A 34 -0.36 0.68 -0.06
C LEU A 34 1.04 1.02 -0.57
N SER A 35 1.17 1.93 -1.54
CA SER A 35 2.47 2.46 -2.00
C SER A 35 2.22 3.51 -3.08
N ASP A 36 3.10 4.49 -3.21
CA ASP A 36 3.21 5.36 -4.39
C ASP A 36 4.48 5.12 -5.22
N SER A 37 5.24 4.07 -4.87
CA SER A 37 6.55 3.81 -5.45
C SER A 37 6.46 3.52 -6.95
N GLU A 38 7.24 4.29 -7.73
CA GLU A 38 7.35 4.15 -9.19
C GLU A 38 7.99 2.82 -9.63
N ALA A 39 8.65 2.09 -8.72
CA ALA A 39 9.35 0.83 -8.99
C ALA A 39 9.10 -0.17 -7.85
N LEU A 40 7.83 -0.58 -7.72
CA LEU A 40 7.38 -1.49 -6.68
C LEU A 40 7.35 -2.95 -7.17
N THR A 41 8.03 -3.83 -6.43
CA THR A 41 7.82 -5.27 -6.53
C THR A 41 6.91 -5.73 -5.41
N VAL A 42 5.93 -6.58 -5.72
CA VAL A 42 5.02 -7.15 -4.73
C VAL A 42 5.11 -8.68 -4.74
N ARG A 43 5.26 -9.27 -3.56
CA ARG A 43 5.28 -10.71 -3.37
C ARG A 43 4.27 -11.09 -2.29
N ARG A 44 3.44 -12.10 -2.55
CA ARG A 44 2.55 -12.65 -1.52
C ARG A 44 3.30 -13.72 -0.74
N THR A 45 3.54 -13.48 0.54
CA THR A 45 4.32 -14.36 1.43
C THR A 45 3.44 -15.30 2.25
N ALA A 46 2.14 -15.01 2.36
CA ALA A 46 1.14 -15.85 3.02
C ALA A 46 -0.27 -15.49 2.53
N PRO A 47 -1.32 -16.27 2.88
CA PRO A 47 -2.70 -15.96 2.48
C PRO A 47 -3.15 -14.53 2.82
N ASN A 48 -2.67 -13.98 3.93
CA ASN A 48 -2.99 -12.65 4.41
C ASN A 48 -1.78 -11.69 4.44
N LYS A 49 -0.69 -12.00 3.72
CA LYS A 49 0.53 -11.18 3.76
C LYS A 49 1.08 -10.80 2.39
N LEU A 50 1.47 -9.53 2.27
CA LEU A 50 2.21 -9.01 1.12
C LEU A 50 3.54 -8.43 1.58
N GLU A 51 4.62 -8.80 0.92
CA GLU A 51 5.89 -8.10 0.97
C GLU A 51 5.94 -7.11 -0.19
N LEU A 52 6.21 -5.86 0.15
CA LEU A 52 6.39 -4.78 -0.79
C LEU A 52 7.85 -4.35 -0.77
N THR A 53 8.46 -4.28 -1.95
CA THR A 53 9.86 -3.87 -2.12
C THR A 53 9.95 -2.69 -3.06
N ASP A 54 10.46 -1.57 -2.57
CA ASP A 54 10.73 -0.36 -3.35
C ASP A 54 12.15 -0.41 -3.93
N GLN A 55 12.26 -0.25 -5.25
CA GLN A 55 13.52 -0.25 -6.01
C GLN A 55 13.94 1.16 -6.46
N ALA A 56 13.26 2.21 -6.01
CA ALA A 56 13.47 3.58 -6.42
C ALA A 56 13.82 4.49 -5.22
N ARG A 57 12.82 5.17 -4.64
CA ARG A 57 13.01 6.27 -3.69
C ARG A 57 12.75 5.89 -2.22
N GLY A 58 12.20 4.70 -1.99
CA GLY A 58 11.80 4.19 -0.67
C GLY A 58 10.38 4.56 -0.27
N PHE A 59 9.79 3.74 0.61
CA PHE A 59 8.40 3.91 1.04
C PHE A 59 8.11 5.19 1.80
N PHE A 60 9.11 5.86 2.38
CA PHE A 60 8.89 7.09 3.16
C PHE A 60 8.77 8.36 2.31
N ALA A 61 9.01 8.28 1.01
CA ALA A 61 8.53 9.30 0.07
C ALA A 61 7.03 9.13 -0.26
N SER A 62 6.37 8.07 0.24
CA SER A 62 5.01 7.64 -0.12
C SER A 62 3.98 7.74 0.99
N PHE A 63 2.70 7.59 0.62
CA PHE A 63 1.58 7.46 1.55
C PHE A 63 1.76 6.41 2.68
N ILE A 64 2.38 5.24 2.42
CA ILE A 64 2.69 4.28 3.51
C ILE A 64 3.70 4.89 4.48
N GLY A 65 4.67 5.60 3.92
CA GLY A 65 5.62 6.43 4.63
C GLY A 65 4.96 7.38 5.59
N ASP A 66 4.00 8.15 5.08
CA ASP A 66 3.27 9.20 5.80
C ASP A 66 2.27 8.68 6.83
N MET A 67 1.63 7.52 6.59
CA MET A 67 0.78 6.88 7.59
C MET A 67 1.58 6.21 8.72
N ALA A 68 2.83 5.79 8.47
CA ALA A 68 3.68 5.13 9.46
C ALA A 68 4.33 6.10 10.48
N VAL A 69 3.90 7.36 10.55
CA VAL A 69 4.64 8.43 11.23
C VAL A 69 4.05 8.86 12.56
N THR A 70 4.66 8.39 13.64
CA THR A 70 5.12 9.29 14.69
C THR A 70 6.54 9.76 14.32
N ARG A 71 6.74 11.08 14.10
CA ARG A 71 8.01 11.72 13.67
C ARG A 71 9.15 11.61 14.70
N ALA A 72 8.94 10.88 15.79
CA ALA A 72 9.73 10.99 17.01
C ALA A 72 11.09 10.27 16.94
N HIS A 73 11.26 9.24 16.10
CA HIS A 73 12.48 8.42 16.10
C HIS A 73 12.91 7.94 14.70
N PRO A 74 14.23 7.74 14.47
CA PRO A 74 14.74 7.07 13.28
C PRO A 74 14.13 5.67 13.14
N LYS A 75 13.68 5.34 11.93
CA LYS A 75 13.07 4.05 11.63
C LYS A 75 14.12 2.95 11.64
N LYS A 76 13.71 1.76 12.07
CA LYS A 76 14.57 0.58 12.10
C LYS A 76 13.82 -0.67 11.66
N VAL A 77 14.58 -1.66 11.24
CA VAL A 77 14.06 -3.00 10.98
C VAL A 77 13.30 -3.50 12.21
N GLY A 78 12.11 -4.05 11.97
CA GLY A 78 11.22 -4.57 13.00
C GLY A 78 10.20 -3.57 13.54
N ASP A 79 10.28 -2.28 13.21
CA ASP A 79 9.21 -1.33 13.57
C ASP A 79 7.89 -1.75 12.92
N VAL A 80 6.79 -1.53 13.65
CA VAL A 80 5.42 -1.90 13.25
C VAL A 80 4.52 -0.67 13.25
N PHE A 81 3.62 -0.58 12.28
CA PHE A 81 2.59 0.45 12.20
C PHE A 81 1.22 -0.15 11.91
N ASP A 82 0.17 0.41 12.52
CA ASP A 82 -1.21 -0.03 12.34
C ASP A 82 -1.99 0.97 11.48
N ALA A 83 -2.62 0.49 10.41
CA ALA A 83 -3.45 1.25 9.49
C ALA A 83 -4.91 0.73 9.46
N GLY A 84 -5.37 0.14 10.56
CA GLY A 84 -6.67 -0.47 10.73
C GLY A 84 -6.71 -1.86 10.10
N GLU A 85 -7.07 -1.94 8.83
CA GLU A 85 -7.27 -3.22 8.11
C GLU A 85 -5.97 -3.92 7.71
N VAL A 86 -4.86 -3.20 7.84
CA VAL A 86 -3.52 -3.71 7.55
C VAL A 86 -2.55 -3.22 8.63
N THR A 87 -1.67 -4.11 9.05
CA THR A 87 -0.51 -3.79 9.89
C THR A 87 0.73 -3.92 9.03
N GLY A 88 1.63 -2.94 9.06
CA GLY A 88 2.89 -2.99 8.35
C GLY A 88 4.08 -3.21 9.28
N ARG A 89 5.08 -3.96 8.84
CA ARG A 89 6.35 -4.20 9.53
C ARG A 89 7.51 -3.86 8.61
N ILE A 90 8.48 -3.10 9.09
CA ILE A 90 9.70 -2.79 8.36
C ILE A 90 10.62 -4.02 8.33
N LEU A 91 10.95 -4.49 7.13
CA LEU A 91 11.86 -5.63 6.94
C LEU A 91 13.28 -5.21 6.54
N ASN A 92 13.42 -4.10 5.80
CA ASN A 92 14.73 -3.61 5.39
C ASN A 92 14.81 -2.07 5.40
N VAL A 93 15.92 -1.55 5.90
CA VAL A 93 16.32 -0.15 5.84
C VAL A 93 17.72 -0.08 5.26
N GLU A 94 17.90 0.69 4.19
CA GLU A 94 19.15 0.86 3.47
C GLU A 94 19.42 2.36 3.33
N ASP A 95 20.60 2.81 3.73
CA ASP A 95 20.99 4.23 3.75
C ASP A 95 19.98 5.15 4.47
N GLY A 96 19.36 4.63 5.54
CA GLY A 96 18.33 5.34 6.31
C GLY A 96 16.95 5.38 5.63
N VAL A 97 16.80 4.72 4.48
CA VAL A 97 15.55 4.66 3.70
C VAL A 97 14.93 3.27 3.81
N VAL A 98 13.63 3.21 4.04
CA VAL A 98 12.93 1.92 4.12
C VAL A 98 12.65 1.36 2.74
N ARG A 99 13.17 0.16 2.48
CA ARG A 99 13.13 -0.51 1.18
C ARG A 99 12.15 -1.66 1.10
N VAL A 100 11.91 -2.32 2.23
CA VAL A 100 11.02 -3.50 2.28
C VAL A 100 10.09 -3.39 3.47
N VAL A 101 8.80 -3.58 3.22
CA VAL A 101 7.77 -3.69 4.25
C VAL A 101 6.94 -4.95 4.05
N GLU A 102 6.60 -5.64 5.13
CA GLU A 102 5.58 -6.67 5.13
C GLU A 102 4.26 -6.08 5.62
N LEU A 103 3.22 -6.23 4.83
CA LEU A 103 1.85 -5.92 5.16
C LEU A 103 1.13 -7.19 5.58
N THR A 104 0.49 -7.14 6.74
CA THR A 104 -0.39 -8.20 7.26
C THR A 104 -1.82 -7.68 7.28
N PHE A 105 -2.68 -8.33 6.50
CA PHE A 105 -4.10 -8.04 6.42
C PHE A 105 -4.86 -8.79 7.52
N ARG A 106 -5.95 -8.19 8.01
CA ARG A 106 -6.80 -8.83 9.04
C ARG A 106 -7.49 -10.10 8.55
N ARG A 107 -7.75 -10.17 7.24
CA ARG A 107 -8.36 -11.30 6.55
C ARG A 107 -7.46 -11.75 5.42
N ASP A 108 -7.78 -12.89 4.82
CA ASP A 108 -7.11 -13.34 3.61
C ASP A 108 -7.21 -12.27 2.52
N ILE A 109 -6.15 -12.14 1.73
CA ILE A 109 -6.08 -11.13 0.67
C ILE A 109 -7.15 -11.35 -0.40
N ASP A 110 -7.58 -12.59 -0.60
CA ASP A 110 -8.64 -12.95 -1.54
C ASP A 110 -10.06 -12.82 -0.95
N ASP A 111 -10.20 -12.31 0.28
CA ASP A 111 -11.52 -12.04 0.86
C ASP A 111 -12.30 -11.08 -0.06
N PRO A 112 -13.56 -11.39 -0.43
CA PRO A 112 -14.34 -10.59 -1.36
C PRO A 112 -14.62 -9.17 -0.86
N ALA A 113 -14.42 -8.88 0.43
CA ALA A 113 -14.49 -7.54 0.98
C ALA A 113 -13.28 -6.67 0.61
N TYR A 114 -12.19 -7.24 0.08
CA TYR A 114 -11.01 -6.53 -0.37
C TYR A 114 -11.01 -6.38 -1.88
N HIS A 115 -10.78 -5.14 -2.33
CA HIS A 115 -10.68 -4.82 -3.75
C HIS A 115 -9.37 -4.08 -3.99
N PHE A 116 -8.59 -4.54 -4.95
CA PHE A 116 -7.27 -3.97 -5.23
C PHE A 116 -7.21 -3.33 -6.60
N PHE A 117 -6.57 -2.18 -6.67
CA PHE A 117 -6.43 -1.40 -7.90
C PHE A 117 -5.04 -0.80 -8.03
N THR A 118 -4.62 -0.51 -9.26
CA THR A 118 -3.54 0.42 -9.57
C THR A 118 -4.12 1.75 -10.05
N CYS A 119 -3.38 2.85 -9.85
CA CYS A 119 -3.81 4.17 -10.33
C CYS A 119 -2.64 4.96 -10.92
N GLY A 120 -2.55 4.97 -12.25
CA GLY A 120 -1.58 5.82 -12.96
C GLY A 120 -1.89 7.32 -12.86
N VAL A 121 -0.93 8.16 -13.25
CA VAL A 121 -0.92 9.64 -13.15
C VAL A 121 -2.23 10.32 -13.60
N PHE A 122 -2.89 9.78 -14.62
CA PHE A 122 -4.17 10.27 -15.14
C PHE A 122 -5.14 9.12 -15.46
N GLY A 123 -4.86 7.93 -14.91
CA GLY A 123 -5.57 6.70 -15.25
C GLY A 123 -6.88 6.58 -14.49
N LYS A 124 -7.86 5.91 -15.09
CA LYS A 124 -8.92 5.31 -14.30
C LYS A 124 -8.30 4.22 -13.42
N PRO A 125 -8.82 3.98 -12.21
CA PRO A 125 -8.40 2.85 -11.39
C PRO A 125 -8.54 1.55 -12.18
N GLU A 126 -7.47 0.77 -12.26
CA GLU A 126 -7.46 -0.50 -12.97
C GLU A 126 -7.41 -1.65 -11.96
N PRO A 127 -8.26 -2.69 -12.07
CA PRO A 127 -8.21 -3.81 -11.16
C PRO A 127 -6.82 -4.46 -11.17
N TRP A 128 -6.21 -4.54 -9.99
CA TRP A 128 -4.93 -5.18 -9.83
C TRP A 128 -5.13 -6.60 -9.34
N LYS A 129 -4.48 -7.56 -10.01
CA LYS A 129 -4.46 -8.95 -9.57
C LYS A 129 -3.32 -9.15 -8.60
N VAL A 130 -3.67 -9.52 -7.37
CA VAL A 130 -2.71 -9.91 -6.35
C VAL A 130 -1.91 -11.12 -6.84
N PRO A 131 -0.58 -11.14 -6.68
CA PRO A 131 0.23 -12.30 -7.05
C PRO A 131 -0.15 -13.53 -6.21
N PRO A 132 0.04 -14.75 -6.75
CA PRO A 132 -0.13 -15.97 -5.96
C PRO A 132 0.89 -16.02 -4.82
N VAL A 133 0.62 -16.86 -3.82
CA VAL A 133 1.58 -17.12 -2.74
C VAL A 133 2.85 -17.69 -3.37
N ALA A 134 4.01 -17.13 -3.03
CA ALA A 134 5.29 -17.64 -3.50
C ALA A 134 5.60 -18.97 -2.82
N ASP A 135 5.97 -19.99 -3.62
CA ASP A 135 6.45 -21.30 -3.16
C ASP A 135 7.78 -21.22 -2.41
#